data_AF-F3FNU4-F1
#
_entry.id   AF-F3FNU4-F1
#
_cell.length_a   1.000
_cell.length_b   1.000
_cell.length_c   1.000
_cell.angle_alpha   90.00
_cell.angle_beta   90.00
_cell.angle_gamma   90.00
#
_symmetry.space_group_name_H-M   'P 1'
#
loop_
_entity.id
_entity.type
_entity.pdbx_description
1 polymer ?
#
loop_
_entity_poly.entity_id
_entity_poly.type
_entity_poly.pdbx_seq_one_letter_code
_entity_poly.pdbx_strand_id
1 'polypeptide(L)'
;MAQQRRVWRFERIGWAGLIVLIVLTLAGLFSKGPLSQVEPQTADGKLQVSYERFSRNGSQDDMIVTSKGAPSEMRYLVVGSGLLEGVSIEKLNPQPAPLHSEGRDLVIPMQADKDGLATLYLTVRSNGVGLYRGQMHMLGGETLPMPRFIYP
;
A
#
# COMPACT_ATOMS: atom_id res chain seq x y z
N MET A 1 -38.15 10.62 35.97
CA MET A 1 -37.00 9.81 36.43
C MET A 1 -36.43 8.82 35.41
N ALA A 2 -37.24 8.06 34.63
CA ALA A 2 -36.72 7.06 33.68
C ALA A 2 -36.06 7.64 32.41
N GLN A 3 -36.51 8.81 31.94
CA GLN A 3 -35.99 9.46 30.73
C GLN A 3 -34.58 10.07 30.94
N GLN A 4 -34.30 10.68 32.10
CA GLN A 4 -32.96 11.21 32.43
C GLN A 4 -31.86 10.12 32.41
N ARG A 5 -32.18 8.90 32.88
CA ARG A 5 -31.23 7.77 32.84
C ARG A 5 -30.92 7.28 31.43
N ARG A 6 -31.85 7.41 30.49
CA ARG A 6 -31.61 7.08 29.07
C ARG A 6 -30.71 8.13 28.43
N VAL A 7 -30.98 9.42 28.69
CA VAL A 7 -30.14 10.53 28.19
C VAL A 7 -28.70 10.39 28.66
N TRP A 8 -28.46 10.12 29.95
CA TRP A 8 -27.11 9.91 30.48
C TRP A 8 -26.38 8.70 29.90
N ARG A 9 -27.10 7.63 29.54
CA ARG A 9 -26.51 6.48 28.83
C ARG A 9 -26.12 6.85 27.41
N PHE A 10 -26.97 7.59 26.69
CA PHE A 10 -26.65 8.08 25.34
C PHE A 10 -25.46 9.04 25.35
N GLU A 11 -25.38 9.94 26.32
CA GLU A 11 -24.25 10.86 26.49
C GLU A 11 -22.94 10.10 26.72
N ARG A 12 -22.94 9.10 27.61
CA ARG A 12 -21.74 8.31 27.91
C ARG A 12 -21.32 7.41 26.74
N ILE A 13 -22.27 6.84 26.00
CA ILE A 13 -21.99 6.07 24.77
C ILE A 13 -21.45 7.00 23.68
N GLY A 14 -22.02 8.19 23.52
CA GLY A 14 -21.54 9.19 22.57
C GLY A 14 -20.11 9.64 22.87
N TRP A 15 -19.81 9.95 24.13
CA TRP A 15 -18.46 10.28 24.58
C TRP A 15 -17.45 9.15 24.36
N ALA A 16 -17.82 7.91 24.74
CA ALA A 16 -16.98 6.76 24.49
C ALA A 16 -16.72 6.56 22.99
N GLY A 17 -17.76 6.70 22.15
CA GLY A 17 -17.65 6.62 20.69
C GLY A 17 -16.74 7.69 20.10
N LEU A 18 -16.83 8.93 20.59
CA LEU A 18 -15.97 10.03 20.14
C LEU A 18 -14.50 9.79 20.53
N ILE A 19 -14.23 9.32 21.74
CA ILE A 19 -12.87 8.95 22.16
C ILE A 19 -12.33 7.82 21.28
N VAL A 20 -13.12 6.78 21.00
CA VAL A 20 -12.71 5.68 20.12
C VAL A 20 -12.40 6.19 18.72
N LEU A 21 -13.23 7.08 18.17
CA LEU A 21 -13.00 7.69 16.86
C LEU A 21 -11.67 8.45 16.84
N ILE A 22 -11.39 9.27 17.86
CA ILE A 22 -10.13 10.02 17.98
C ILE A 22 -8.93 9.07 18.06
N VAL A 23 -9.03 7.99 18.84
CA VAL A 23 -7.94 7.00 18.92
C VAL A 23 -7.71 6.34 17.57
N LEU A 24 -8.77 5.98 16.84
CA LEU A 24 -8.66 5.39 15.50
C LEU A 24 -8.10 6.38 14.47
N THR A 25 -8.47 7.66 14.53
CA THR A 25 -7.90 8.68 13.63
C THR A 25 -6.41 8.86 13.89
N LEU A 26 -6.00 8.95 15.15
CA LEU A 26 -4.59 9.06 15.54
C LEU A 26 -3.79 7.80 15.20
N ALA A 27 -4.41 6.63 15.25
CA ALA A 27 -3.79 5.37 14.88
C ALA A 27 -3.68 5.15 13.35
N GLY A 28 -4.22 6.06 12.54
CA GLY A 28 -4.06 6.04 11.08
C GLY A 28 -5.18 5.33 10.31
N LEU A 29 -6.38 5.18 10.88
CA LEU A 29 -7.50 4.55 10.15
C LEU A 29 -7.87 5.31 8.86
N PHE A 30 -7.55 6.59 8.75
CA PHE A 30 -7.98 7.45 7.63
C PHE A 30 -6.89 7.84 6.62
N SER A 31 -5.65 7.39 6.78
CA SER A 31 -4.53 7.58 5.84
C SER A 31 -3.27 6.97 6.48
N LYS A 32 -2.23 7.77 6.70
CA LYS A 32 -0.94 7.34 7.25
C LYS A 32 -1.03 7.06 8.75
N GLY A 33 -0.37 5.98 9.18
CA GLY A 33 -0.18 5.68 10.60
C GLY A 33 0.01 4.19 10.89
N PRO A 34 0.22 3.82 12.16
CA PRO A 34 0.60 2.47 12.55
C PRO A 34 -0.39 1.35 12.14
N LEU A 35 -1.68 1.68 12.00
CA LEU A 35 -2.69 0.71 11.55
C LEU A 35 -2.78 0.58 10.03
N SER A 36 -2.20 1.53 9.28
CA SER A 36 -2.25 1.56 7.83
C SER A 36 -0.97 1.00 7.20
N GLN A 37 0.19 1.24 7.82
CA GLN A 37 1.46 0.73 7.31
C GLN A 37 1.51 -0.80 7.40
N VAL A 38 1.76 -1.44 6.27
CA VAL A 38 1.90 -2.89 6.16
C VAL A 38 3.10 -3.25 5.29
N GLU A 39 3.75 -4.37 5.61
CA GLU A 39 4.97 -4.83 4.92
C GLU A 39 4.85 -6.31 4.50
N PRO A 40 3.87 -6.68 3.66
CA PRO A 40 3.74 -8.06 3.20
C PRO A 40 4.98 -8.52 2.43
N GLN A 41 5.24 -9.83 2.52
CA GLN A 41 6.33 -10.52 1.86
C GLN A 41 5.80 -11.80 1.18
N THR A 42 6.38 -12.19 0.04
CA THR A 42 6.08 -13.47 -0.63
C THR A 42 6.54 -14.66 0.23
N ALA A 43 5.97 -15.85 0.02
CA ALA A 43 6.31 -17.02 0.84
C ALA A 43 7.75 -17.48 0.60
N ASP A 44 8.26 -17.29 -0.63
CA ASP A 44 9.68 -17.49 -0.97
C ASP A 44 10.63 -16.43 -0.38
N GLY A 45 10.08 -15.38 0.24
CA GLY A 45 10.83 -14.30 0.86
C GLY A 45 11.58 -13.37 -0.09
N LYS A 46 11.37 -13.50 -1.40
CA LYS A 46 12.13 -12.77 -2.44
C LYS A 46 11.55 -11.40 -2.78
N LEU A 47 10.29 -11.12 -2.45
CA LEU A 47 9.65 -9.83 -2.67
C LEU A 47 8.98 -9.37 -1.37
N GLN A 48 9.29 -8.14 -0.96
CA GLN A 48 8.63 -7.45 0.15
C GLN A 48 8.18 -6.08 -0.33
N VAL A 49 7.00 -5.64 0.11
CA VAL A 49 6.50 -4.31 -0.23
C VAL A 49 5.99 -3.62 1.01
N SER A 50 6.55 -2.45 1.34
CA SER A 50 6.07 -1.57 2.40
C SER A 50 5.14 -0.52 1.81
N TYR A 51 3.90 -0.46 2.30
CA TYR A 51 2.88 0.46 1.78
C TYR A 51 1.80 0.79 2.81
N GLU A 52 1.05 1.87 2.54
CA GLU A 52 -0.14 2.26 3.30
C GLU A 52 -1.39 1.57 2.74
N ARG A 53 -2.07 0.77 3.58
CA ARG A 53 -3.31 0.07 3.24
C ARG A 53 -4.50 1.02 3.13
N PHE A 54 -4.47 2.13 3.86
CA PHE A 54 -5.49 3.17 3.83
C PHE A 54 -4.94 4.43 3.17
N SER A 55 -5.69 4.96 2.20
CA SER A 55 -5.31 6.15 1.45
C SER A 55 -6.52 7.06 1.22
N ARG A 56 -6.30 8.28 0.75
CA ARG A 56 -7.38 9.24 0.41
C ARG A 56 -7.31 9.56 -1.07
N ASN A 57 -8.44 9.83 -1.68
CA ASN A 57 -8.47 10.20 -3.08
C ASN A 57 -7.64 11.49 -3.30
N GLY A 58 -6.74 11.45 -4.27
CA GLY A 58 -5.78 12.51 -4.55
C GLY A 58 -4.55 12.56 -3.64
N SER A 59 -4.43 11.70 -2.62
CA SER A 59 -3.22 11.70 -1.77
C SER A 59 -2.03 11.04 -2.46
N GLN A 60 -0.84 11.53 -2.14
CA GLN A 60 0.43 10.92 -2.51
C GLN A 60 0.95 10.04 -1.37
N ASP A 61 1.20 8.79 -1.71
CA ASP A 61 1.72 7.77 -0.80
C ASP A 61 3.02 7.22 -1.34
N ASP A 62 3.98 7.01 -0.44
CA ASP A 62 5.23 6.37 -0.77
C ASP A 62 5.10 4.86 -0.58
N MET A 63 5.78 4.11 -1.46
CA MET A 63 5.81 2.67 -1.47
C MET A 63 7.24 2.21 -1.68
N ILE A 64 7.68 1.25 -0.87
CA ILE A 64 9.04 0.72 -0.95
C ILE A 64 8.94 -0.75 -1.33
N VAL A 65 9.49 -1.10 -2.48
CA VAL A 65 9.56 -2.47 -2.95
C VAL A 65 10.99 -2.96 -2.80
N THR A 66 11.17 -4.08 -2.11
CA THR A 66 12.46 -4.72 -1.90
C THR A 66 12.42 -6.13 -2.49
N SER A 67 13.37 -6.43 -3.36
CA SER A 67 13.54 -7.76 -3.96
C SER A 67 14.91 -8.34 -3.59
N LYS A 68 14.95 -9.65 -3.32
CA LYS A 68 16.18 -10.41 -3.08
C LYS A 68 16.53 -11.29 -4.28
N GLY A 69 17.80 -11.27 -4.68
CA GLY A 69 18.33 -11.97 -5.85
C GLY A 69 19.81 -12.22 -5.78
N ALA A 70 20.41 -12.56 -6.93
CA ALA A 70 21.85 -12.67 -7.05
C ALA A 70 22.49 -11.27 -7.17
N PRO A 71 23.78 -11.12 -6.79
CA PRO A 71 24.50 -9.86 -6.96
C PRO A 71 24.45 -9.34 -8.39
N SER A 72 24.12 -8.05 -8.56
CA SER A 72 24.02 -7.39 -9.89
C SER A 72 22.99 -8.02 -10.86
N GLU A 73 22.10 -8.88 -10.36
CA GLU A 73 21.05 -9.50 -11.17
C GLU A 73 20.02 -8.45 -11.60
N MET A 74 19.63 -8.49 -12.87
CA MET A 74 18.50 -7.72 -13.37
C MET A 74 17.21 -8.47 -13.12
N ARG A 75 16.29 -7.84 -12.40
CA ARG A 75 15.02 -8.42 -11.98
C ARG A 75 13.87 -7.56 -12.48
N TYR A 76 12.71 -8.16 -12.66
CA TYR A 76 11.55 -7.46 -13.21
C TYR A 76 10.40 -7.56 -12.22
N LEU A 77 9.97 -6.41 -11.69
CA LEU A 77 8.78 -6.28 -10.88
C LEU A 77 7.59 -6.06 -11.79
N VAL A 78 6.57 -6.90 -11.66
CA VAL A 78 5.30 -6.76 -12.36
C VAL A 78 4.28 -6.18 -11.41
N VAL A 79 3.78 -4.99 -11.77
CA VAL A 79 2.69 -4.30 -11.08
C VAL A 79 1.39 -4.61 -11.78
N GLY A 80 0.52 -5.35 -11.10
CA GLY A 80 -0.74 -5.81 -11.67
C GLY A 80 -1.74 -4.67 -11.90
N SER A 81 -2.52 -4.78 -12.97
CA SER A 81 -3.51 -3.76 -13.37
C SER A 81 -4.53 -3.44 -12.28
N GLY A 82 -4.90 -4.40 -11.43
CA GLY A 82 -5.83 -4.18 -10.32
C GLY A 82 -5.32 -3.17 -9.28
N LEU A 83 -4.00 -2.97 -9.19
CA LEU A 83 -3.43 -1.87 -8.41
C LEU A 83 -3.54 -0.56 -9.20
N LEU A 84 -3.16 -0.58 -10.48
CA LEU A 84 -3.15 0.57 -11.38
C LEU A 84 -4.54 1.16 -11.66
N GLU A 85 -5.61 0.42 -11.37
CA GLU A 85 -7.00 0.92 -11.42
C GLU A 85 -7.31 1.91 -10.29
N GLY A 86 -6.64 1.79 -9.14
CA GLY A 86 -6.86 2.66 -7.97
C GLY A 86 -5.77 3.69 -7.77
N VAL A 87 -4.60 3.50 -8.39
CA VAL A 87 -3.46 4.42 -8.23
C VAL A 87 -2.75 4.70 -9.55
N SER A 88 -2.17 5.89 -9.66
CA SER A 88 -1.24 6.23 -10.72
C SER A 88 0.16 6.41 -10.15
N ILE A 89 1.16 5.81 -10.80
CA ILE A 89 2.55 5.95 -10.41
C ILE A 89 3.05 7.31 -10.90
N GLU A 90 3.61 8.10 -10.00
CA GLU A 90 4.08 9.45 -10.31
C GLU A 90 5.59 9.55 -10.37
N LYS A 91 6.27 8.85 -9.46
CA LYS A 91 7.73 8.86 -9.34
C LYS A 91 8.22 7.45 -9.06
N LEU A 92 9.37 7.14 -9.63
CA LEU A 92 10.12 5.91 -9.38
C LEU A 92 11.59 6.30 -9.16
N ASN A 93 12.20 5.76 -8.10
CA ASN A 93 13.60 5.98 -7.77
C ASN A 93 14.23 4.65 -7.29
N PRO A 94 15.38 4.20 -7.83
CA PRO A 94 16.15 4.81 -8.93
C PRO A 94 15.37 4.84 -10.24
N GLN A 95 15.73 5.75 -11.15
CA GLN A 95 15.05 5.84 -12.45
C GLN A 95 15.38 4.58 -13.26
N PRO A 96 14.40 3.71 -13.52
CA PRO A 96 14.68 2.39 -14.08
C PRO A 96 15.09 2.49 -15.56
N ALA A 97 15.70 1.42 -16.06
CA ALA A 97 15.80 1.15 -17.49
C ALA A 97 14.40 1.17 -18.15
N PRO A 98 14.29 1.10 -19.49
CA PRO A 98 13.01 1.30 -20.18
C PRO A 98 11.88 0.47 -19.57
N LEU A 99 10.86 1.17 -19.05
CA LEU A 99 9.62 0.57 -18.58
C LEU A 99 8.88 -0.05 -19.77
N HIS A 100 8.25 -1.19 -19.55
CA HIS A 100 7.40 -1.83 -20.54
C HIS A 100 6.07 -2.25 -19.93
N SER A 101 5.04 -2.35 -20.76
CA SER A 101 3.72 -2.81 -20.35
C SER A 101 3.46 -4.17 -20.98
N GLU A 102 3.11 -5.14 -20.15
CA GLU A 102 2.68 -6.47 -20.59
C GLU A 102 1.16 -6.55 -20.42
N GLY A 103 0.44 -6.35 -21.51
CA GLY A 103 -1.02 -6.21 -21.47
C GLY A 103 -1.45 -4.96 -20.68
N ARG A 104 -2.08 -5.14 -19.52
CA ARG A 104 -2.50 -4.07 -18.61
C ARG A 104 -1.58 -3.92 -17.39
N ASP A 105 -0.56 -4.76 -17.29
CA ASP A 105 0.39 -4.76 -16.18
C ASP A 105 1.62 -3.92 -16.55
N LEU A 106 2.24 -3.32 -15.54
CA LEU A 106 3.47 -2.53 -15.72
C LEU A 106 4.67 -3.36 -15.26
N VAL A 107 5.66 -3.52 -16.13
CA VAL A 107 6.90 -4.23 -15.85
C VAL A 107 8.02 -3.23 -15.60
N ILE A 108 8.56 -3.27 -14.39
CA ILE A 108 9.59 -2.35 -13.91
C ILE A 108 10.90 -3.12 -13.70
N PRO A 109 11.95 -2.77 -14.44
CA PRO A 109 13.26 -3.39 -14.27
C PRO A 109 13.96 -2.83 -13.01
N MET A 110 14.45 -3.72 -12.16
CA MET A 110 15.14 -3.44 -10.89
C MET A 110 16.49 -4.15 -10.90
N GLN A 111 17.57 -3.39 -10.70
CA GLN A 111 18.92 -3.97 -10.60
C GLN A 111 19.25 -4.23 -9.13
N ALA A 112 19.65 -5.47 -8.82
CA ALA A 112 20.17 -5.81 -7.50
C ALA A 112 21.55 -5.20 -7.28
N ASP A 113 21.85 -4.79 -6.05
CA ASP A 113 23.17 -4.35 -5.64
C ASP A 113 24.14 -5.54 -5.52
N LYS A 114 25.35 -5.26 -5.01
CA LYS A 114 26.40 -6.26 -4.76
C LYS A 114 26.00 -7.32 -3.71
N ASP A 115 25.03 -6.99 -2.86
CA ASP A 115 24.54 -7.85 -1.77
C ASP A 115 23.27 -8.61 -2.21
N GLY A 116 22.84 -8.45 -3.48
CA GLY A 116 21.67 -9.11 -4.04
C GLY A 116 20.34 -8.44 -3.68
N LEU A 117 20.36 -7.21 -3.17
CA LEU A 117 19.18 -6.44 -2.81
C LEU A 117 18.84 -5.42 -3.89
N ALA A 118 17.59 -5.43 -4.36
CA ALA A 118 17.06 -4.43 -5.27
C ALA A 118 15.93 -3.66 -4.56
N THR A 119 16.12 -2.36 -4.35
CA THR A 119 15.11 -1.50 -3.71
C THR A 119 14.59 -0.47 -4.69
N LEU A 120 13.27 -0.38 -4.81
CA LEU A 120 12.56 0.58 -5.64
C LEU A 120 11.63 1.41 -4.74
N TYR A 121 11.81 2.72 -4.77
CA TYR A 121 10.95 3.69 -4.12
C TYR A 121 9.97 4.23 -5.16
N LEU A 122 8.67 4.07 -4.91
CA LEU A 122 7.61 4.61 -5.76
C LEU A 122 6.80 5.64 -4.98
N THR A 123 6.46 6.74 -5.63
CA THR A 123 5.40 7.62 -5.16
C THR A 123 4.18 7.37 -6.04
N VAL A 124 3.06 7.05 -5.41
CA VAL A 124 1.79 6.77 -6.09
C VAL A 124 0.73 7.77 -5.65
N ARG A 125 -0.13 8.18 -6.58
CA ARG A 125 -1.32 8.98 -6.30
C ARG A 125 -2.56 8.10 -6.35
N SER A 126 -3.36 8.13 -5.30
CA SER A 126 -4.66 7.46 -5.27
C SER A 126 -5.68 8.20 -6.13
N ASN A 127 -6.33 7.50 -7.06
CA ASN A 127 -7.20 8.09 -8.09
C ASN A 127 -8.56 7.37 -8.16
N GLY A 128 -9.21 7.18 -7.01
CA GLY A 128 -10.44 6.42 -6.91
C GLY A 128 -11.01 6.38 -5.49
N VAL A 129 -12.10 5.63 -5.30
CA VAL A 129 -12.76 5.47 -4.01
C VAL A 129 -13.20 4.01 -3.85
N GLY A 130 -12.93 3.42 -2.69
CA GLY A 130 -13.33 2.06 -2.34
C GLY A 130 -12.16 1.09 -2.19
N LEU A 131 -12.46 -0.21 -2.25
CA LEU A 131 -11.48 -1.28 -2.09
C LEU A 131 -10.89 -1.69 -3.44
N TYR A 132 -9.57 -1.56 -3.57
CA TYR A 132 -8.79 -2.03 -4.70
C TYR A 132 -7.98 -3.26 -4.29
N ARG A 133 -8.05 -4.32 -5.09
CA ARG A 133 -7.27 -5.54 -4.89
C ARG A 133 -6.08 -5.53 -5.83
N GLY A 134 -5.05 -4.81 -5.42
CA GLY A 134 -3.78 -4.77 -6.13
C GLY A 134 -2.99 -6.07 -5.93
N GLN A 135 -2.06 -6.31 -6.83
CA GLN A 135 -1.08 -7.39 -6.71
C GLN A 135 0.24 -6.97 -7.33
N MET A 136 1.33 -7.50 -6.78
CA MET A 136 2.68 -7.37 -7.34
C MET A 136 3.37 -8.71 -7.34
N HIS A 137 4.27 -8.94 -8.28
CA HIS A 137 5.11 -10.13 -8.28
C HIS A 137 6.43 -9.85 -8.98
N MET A 138 7.44 -10.66 -8.68
CA MET A 138 8.62 -10.72 -9.55
C MET A 138 8.28 -11.59 -10.76
N LEU A 139 8.83 -11.27 -11.93
CA LEU A 139 8.65 -12.10 -13.13
C LEU A 139 9.10 -13.54 -12.85
N GLY A 140 8.20 -14.51 -13.04
CA GLY A 140 8.42 -15.92 -12.71
C GLY A 140 8.41 -16.26 -11.21
N GLY A 141 8.01 -15.33 -10.36
CA GLY A 141 7.91 -15.49 -8.91
C GLY A 141 6.47 -15.57 -8.39
N GLU A 142 6.33 -15.65 -7.07
CA GLU A 142 5.03 -15.69 -6.41
C GLU A 142 4.30 -14.34 -6.42
N THR A 143 2.98 -14.40 -6.39
CA THR A 143 2.12 -13.22 -6.32
C THR A 143 1.94 -12.72 -4.90
N LEU A 144 2.21 -11.44 -4.68
CA LEU A 144 1.98 -10.73 -3.44
C LEU A 144 0.68 -9.91 -3.55
N PRO A 145 -0.41 -10.32 -2.87
CA PRO A 145 -1.64 -9.54 -2.83
C PRO A 145 -1.45 -8.28 -2.00
N MET A 146 -1.97 -7.17 -2.51
CA MET A 146 -1.82 -5.83 -1.93
C MET A 146 -3.18 -5.11 -1.94
N PRO A 147 -4.10 -5.47 -1.03
CA PRO A 147 -5.35 -4.75 -0.91
C PRO A 147 -5.12 -3.33 -0.38
N ARG A 148 -5.82 -2.36 -0.95
CA ARG A 148 -5.82 -0.95 -0.52
C ARG A 148 -7.24 -0.42 -0.49
N PHE A 149 -7.57 0.33 0.55
CA PHE A 149 -8.84 1.05 0.64
C PHE A 149 -8.60 2.55 0.49
N ILE A 150 -9.27 3.17 -0.47
CA ILE A 150 -9.16 4.60 -0.76
C ILE A 150 -10.44 5.30 -0.28
N TYR A 151 -10.29 6.19 0.69
CA TYR A 151 -11.34 7.07 1.16
C TYR A 151 -11.61 8.20 0.15
N PRO A 152 -12.83 8.77 0.13
CA PRO A 152 -13.15 9.97 -0.63
C PRO A 152 -12.23 11.16 -0.35
#